data_AF-A0A6B2UPG9-F1
#
_entry.id   AF-A0A6B2UPG9-F1
#
_cell.length_a   1.000
_cell.length_b   1.000
_cell.length_c   1.000
_cell.angle_alpha   90.00
_cell.angle_beta   90.00
_cell.angle_gamma   90.00
#
_symmetry.space_group_name_H-M   'P 1'
#
loop_
_entity.id
_entity.type
_entity.pdbx_description
1 polymer ?
#
loop_
_entity_poly.entity_id
_entity_poly.type
_entity_poly.pdbx_seq_one_letter_code
_entity_poly.pdbx_strand_id
1 'polypeptide(L)'
;MAGPLPSQGARKAATEDGAQRGGRRAKARIREREQRRAHSVRLSESELAAVSTAADTVGMSVAGFLAHSGLAAARDLDRTAATIADRRDTLTALFSLQRQLGHIGNNLNQVAHALNSGVYPTGLEATLTATRQAAEGIRRLTARMTGPEAGGPAR
;
A
#
# COMPACT_ATOMS: atom_id res chain seq x y z
N MET A 1 -14.84 -11.24 69.75
CA MET A 1 -13.57 -11.70 69.15
C MET A 1 -12.86 -10.52 68.53
N ALA A 2 -11.55 -10.47 68.75
CA ALA A 2 -10.57 -9.40 68.54
C ALA A 2 -10.64 -8.61 67.21
N GLY A 3 -10.25 -7.33 67.28
CA GLY A 3 -10.02 -6.40 66.15
C GLY A 3 -8.72 -6.68 65.37
N PRO A 4 -8.05 -5.69 64.71
CA PRO A 4 -8.21 -4.23 64.82
C PRO A 4 -8.28 -3.42 63.49
N LEU A 5 -8.60 -2.13 63.64
CA LEU A 5 -8.36 -0.96 62.77
C LEU A 5 -6.85 -0.74 62.48
N PRO A 6 -6.38 0.38 61.87
CA PRO A 6 -6.73 1.09 60.62
C PRO A 6 -5.45 1.46 59.80
N SER A 7 -5.56 2.15 58.66
CA SER A 7 -4.80 3.42 58.44
C SER A 7 -5.06 4.03 57.06
N GLN A 8 -5.69 5.21 57.09
CA GLN A 8 -5.46 6.27 56.13
C GLN A 8 -4.06 6.87 56.32
N GLY A 9 -3.43 7.27 55.22
CA GLY A 9 -2.44 8.34 55.18
C GLY A 9 -2.58 9.04 53.83
N ALA A 10 -3.51 9.99 53.65
CA ALA A 10 -3.32 11.40 53.98
C ALA A 10 -2.02 11.99 53.40
N ARG A 11 -2.16 12.69 52.27
CA ARG A 11 -1.54 14.00 52.12
C ARG A 11 -2.61 14.99 51.70
N LYS A 12 -3.10 15.75 52.70
CA LYS A 12 -3.75 17.03 52.52
C LYS A 12 -2.69 18.05 52.08
N ALA A 13 -3.06 18.95 51.18
CA ALA A 13 -2.80 20.37 51.36
C ALA A 13 -3.90 21.13 50.60
N ALA A 14 -4.75 21.80 51.37
CA ALA A 14 -5.67 22.81 50.89
C ALA A 14 -4.90 24.12 50.63
N THR A 15 -5.40 24.91 49.68
CA THR A 15 -5.40 26.39 49.62
C THR A 15 -6.17 26.70 48.32
N GLU A 16 -7.46 26.94 48.46
CA GLU A 16 -8.05 28.29 48.52
C GLU A 16 -7.89 29.06 47.21
N ASP A 17 -9.06 29.26 46.59
CA ASP A 17 -9.52 30.47 45.93
C ASP A 17 -8.93 30.83 44.56
N GLY A 18 -9.82 30.97 43.57
CA GLY A 18 -9.40 31.37 42.23
C GLY A 18 -10.39 31.11 41.10
N ALA A 19 -11.46 31.89 41.09
CA ALA A 19 -12.17 32.38 39.90
C ALA A 19 -12.85 31.37 38.94
N GLN A 20 -14.18 31.48 38.88
CA GLN A 20 -14.98 31.12 37.71
C GLN A 20 -14.26 31.52 36.40
N ARG A 21 -13.93 30.55 35.56
CA ARG A 21 -13.79 30.76 34.12
C ARG A 21 -14.71 29.78 33.40
N GLY A 22 -15.86 30.31 32.98
CA GLY A 22 -16.83 29.61 32.16
C GLY A 22 -16.20 29.16 30.84
N GLY A 23 -15.79 27.88 30.79
CA GLY A 23 -15.53 27.18 29.54
C GLY A 23 -16.86 26.85 28.88
N ARG A 24 -17.20 27.59 27.82
CA ARG A 24 -18.40 27.38 26.99
C ARG A 24 -18.60 25.88 26.74
N ARG A 25 -19.67 25.29 27.28
CA ARG A 25 -20.16 23.97 26.83
C ARG A 25 -20.29 24.06 25.31
N ALA A 26 -19.45 23.32 24.58
CA ALA A 26 -19.59 23.21 23.14
C ALA A 26 -21.02 22.73 22.88
N LYS A 27 -21.86 23.60 22.31
CA LYS A 27 -23.21 23.23 21.88
C LYS A 27 -23.06 21.97 21.05
N ALA A 28 -23.68 20.88 21.50
CA ALA A 28 -23.81 19.68 20.70
C ALA A 28 -24.35 20.12 19.35
N ARG A 29 -23.53 20.00 18.30
CA ARG A 29 -23.95 20.34 16.95
C ARG A 29 -25.20 19.51 16.68
N ILE A 30 -26.32 20.18 16.40
CA ILE A 30 -27.54 19.53 15.97
C ILE A 30 -27.14 18.71 14.74
N ARG A 31 -27.16 17.38 14.89
CA ARG A 31 -26.89 16.48 13.79
C ARG A 31 -28.01 16.70 12.78
N GLU A 32 -27.70 17.34 11.66
CA GLU A 32 -28.57 17.29 10.48
C GLU A 32 -28.93 15.82 10.22
N ARG A 33 -30.22 15.57 10.02
CA ARG A 33 -30.79 14.23 9.92
C ARG A 33 -30.28 13.49 8.67
N GLU A 34 -29.75 14.23 7.69
CA GLU A 34 -28.92 13.72 6.60
C GLU A 34 -27.46 13.64 7.04
N GLN A 35 -27.05 12.48 7.53
CA GLN A 35 -25.63 12.19 7.70
C GLN A 35 -24.97 12.19 6.32
N ARG A 36 -23.91 12.99 6.15
CA ARG A 36 -23.06 12.90 4.97
C ARG A 36 -22.54 11.47 4.84
N ARG A 37 -22.71 10.86 3.66
CA ARG A 37 -22.23 9.49 3.39
C ARG A 37 -20.71 9.47 3.49
N ALA A 38 -20.19 8.87 4.56
CA ALA A 38 -18.76 8.71 4.77
C ALA A 38 -18.28 7.37 4.18
N HIS A 39 -17.19 7.42 3.42
CA HIS A 39 -16.49 6.23 2.94
C HIS A 39 -15.11 6.20 3.61
N SER A 40 -14.74 5.05 4.19
CA SER A 40 -13.41 4.84 4.75
C SER A 40 -12.53 4.15 3.72
N VAL A 41 -11.34 4.71 3.46
CA VAL A 41 -10.34 4.14 2.54
C VAL A 41 -9.16 3.63 3.36
N ARG A 42 -8.69 2.42 3.06
CA ARG A 42 -7.50 1.84 3.67
C ARG A 42 -6.31 2.15 2.77
N LEU A 43 -5.30 2.79 3.34
CA LEU A 43 -4.05 3.11 2.68
C LEU A 43 -2.92 2.50 3.51
N SER A 44 -1.91 1.94 2.84
CA SER A 44 -0.61 1.69 3.44
C SER A 44 0.06 3.01 3.84
N GLU A 45 1.09 2.93 4.67
CA GLU A 45 1.85 4.11 5.09
C GLU A 45 2.44 4.88 3.90
N SER A 46 2.96 4.15 2.90
CA SER A 46 3.51 4.74 1.68
C SER A 46 2.46 5.46 0.81
N GLU A 47 1.27 4.87 0.67
CA GLU A 47 0.16 5.47 -0.07
C GLU A 47 -0.37 6.71 0.66
N LEU A 48 -0.49 6.64 1.98
CA LEU A 48 -0.90 7.78 2.80
C LEU A 48 0.11 8.93 2.70
N ALA A 49 1.42 8.65 2.72
CA ALA A 49 2.46 9.67 2.56
C ALA A 49 2.39 10.35 1.18
N ALA A 50 2.20 9.57 0.11
CA ALA A 50 2.06 10.11 -1.25
C ALA A 50 0.82 11.00 -1.38
N VAL A 51 -0.33 10.54 -0.88
CA VAL A 51 -1.59 11.30 -0.90
C VAL A 51 -1.49 12.56 -0.05
N SER A 52 -0.86 12.48 1.12
CA SER A 52 -0.70 13.64 2.02
C SER A 52 0.18 14.72 1.38
N THR A 53 1.31 14.32 0.80
CA THR A 53 2.20 15.24 0.07
C THR A 53 1.48 15.92 -1.09
N ALA A 54 0.70 15.15 -1.87
CA ALA A 54 -0.08 15.72 -2.97
C ALA A 54 -1.15 16.69 -2.48
N ALA A 55 -1.87 16.34 -1.41
CA ALA A 55 -2.88 17.19 -0.80
C ALA A 55 -2.29 18.51 -0.27
N ASP A 56 -1.15 18.44 0.43
CA ASP A 56 -0.41 19.61 0.93
C ASP A 56 0.03 20.52 -0.22
N THR A 57 0.52 19.92 -1.32
CA THR A 57 0.97 20.65 -2.52
C THR A 57 -0.17 21.48 -3.15
N VAL A 58 -1.40 20.96 -3.14
CA VAL A 58 -2.59 21.67 -3.67
C VAL A 58 -3.37 22.43 -2.60
N GLY A 59 -2.87 22.49 -1.35
CA GLY A 59 -3.52 23.19 -0.23
C GLY A 59 -4.86 22.58 0.20
N MET A 60 -5.07 21.28 0.00
CA MET A 60 -6.29 20.57 0.38
C MET A 60 -6.05 19.66 1.58
N SER A 61 -7.11 19.36 2.34
CA SER A 61 -7.06 18.25 3.28
C SER A 61 -6.96 16.92 2.52
N VAL A 62 -6.34 15.90 3.13
CA VAL A 62 -6.24 14.55 2.54
C VAL A 62 -7.60 14.02 2.07
N ALA A 63 -8.64 14.15 2.90
CA ALA A 63 -9.99 13.72 2.54
C ALA A 63 -10.58 14.54 1.36
N GLY A 64 -10.33 15.86 1.33
CA GLY A 64 -10.76 16.73 0.24
C GLY A 64 -10.05 16.40 -1.08
N PHE A 65 -8.74 16.14 -1.02
CA PHE A 65 -7.95 15.72 -2.17
C PHE A 65 -8.43 14.38 -2.74
N LEU A 66 -8.68 13.39 -1.87
CA LEU A 66 -9.22 12.08 -2.29
C LEU A 66 -10.60 12.23 -2.93
N ALA A 67 -11.49 13.03 -2.35
CA ALA A 67 -12.82 13.28 -2.91
C ALA A 67 -12.74 14.00 -4.27
N HIS A 68 -11.89 15.02 -4.38
CA HIS A 68 -11.68 15.76 -5.63
C HIS A 68 -11.11 14.86 -6.72
N SER A 69 -10.07 14.09 -6.39
CA SER A 69 -9.42 13.15 -7.31
C SER A 69 -10.37 12.06 -7.77
N GLY A 70 -11.15 11.48 -6.86
CA GLY A 70 -12.18 10.49 -7.20
C GLY A 70 -13.26 11.07 -8.11
N LEU A 71 -13.71 12.30 -7.87
CA LEU A 71 -14.68 12.96 -8.73
C LEU A 71 -14.11 13.32 -10.10
N ALA A 72 -12.85 13.77 -10.16
CA ALA A 72 -12.15 14.04 -11.42
C ALA A 72 -12.01 12.76 -12.26
N ALA A 73 -11.59 11.65 -11.63
CA ALA A 73 -11.52 10.34 -12.27
C ALA A 73 -12.89 9.85 -12.76
N ALA A 74 -13.96 10.08 -11.99
CA ALA A 74 -15.32 9.72 -12.39
C ALA A 74 -15.84 10.53 -13.59
N ARG A 75 -15.35 11.76 -13.78
CA ARG A 75 -15.72 12.60 -14.94
C ARG A 75 -15.05 12.15 -16.24
N ASP A 76 -13.85 11.55 -16.15
CA ASP A 76 -13.11 10.99 -17.28
C ASP A 76 -12.94 9.48 -17.09
N LEU A 77 -14.08 8.78 -17.14
CA LEU A 77 -14.15 7.36 -16.80
C LEU A 77 -13.41 6.49 -17.81
N ASP A 78 -13.50 6.78 -19.10
CA ASP A 78 -12.85 5.99 -20.15
C ASP A 78 -11.32 5.99 -19.99
N ARG A 79 -10.74 7.17 -19.75
CA ARG A 79 -9.29 7.29 -19.50
C ARG A 79 -8.87 6.63 -18.19
N THR A 80 -9.67 6.79 -17.15
CA THR A 80 -9.42 6.16 -15.85
C THR A 80 -9.46 4.63 -15.97
N ALA A 81 -10.48 4.10 -16.65
CA ALA A 81 -10.64 2.67 -16.89
C ALA A 81 -9.46 2.11 -17.70
N ALA A 82 -9.04 2.80 -18.76
CA ALA A 82 -7.87 2.40 -19.55
C ALA A 82 -6.59 2.36 -18.70
N THR A 83 -6.36 3.37 -17.85
CA THR A 83 -5.19 3.43 -16.97
C THR A 83 -5.18 2.29 -15.93
N ILE A 84 -6.35 1.98 -15.35
CA ILE A 84 -6.49 0.88 -14.38
C ILE A 84 -6.31 -0.47 -15.06
N ALA A 85 -6.85 -0.64 -16.27
CA ALA A 85 -6.72 -1.87 -17.05
C ALA A 85 -5.25 -2.13 -17.41
N ASP A 86 -4.55 -1.14 -17.97
CA ASP A 86 -3.13 -1.24 -18.32
C ASP A 86 -2.26 -1.65 -17.11
N ARG A 87 -2.54 -1.07 -15.94
CA ARG A 87 -1.84 -1.44 -14.70
C ARG A 87 -2.10 -2.90 -14.31
N ARG A 88 -3.34 -3.38 -14.43
CA ARG A 88 -3.71 -4.78 -14.12
C ARG A 88 -3.10 -5.76 -15.11
N ASP A 89 -3.07 -5.41 -16.38
CA ASP A 89 -2.47 -6.23 -17.43
C ASP A 89 -0.96 -6.38 -17.19
N THR A 90 -0.29 -5.28 -16.82
CA THR A 90 1.12 -5.29 -16.43
C THR A 90 1.38 -6.21 -15.23
N LEU A 91 0.57 -6.14 -14.17
CA LEU A 91 0.71 -7.01 -13.01
C LEU A 91 0.45 -8.48 -13.35
N THR A 92 -0.56 -8.73 -14.19
CA THR A 92 -0.89 -10.09 -14.65
C THR A 92 0.25 -10.69 -15.46
N ALA A 93 0.85 -9.90 -16.35
CA ALA A 93 2.04 -10.30 -17.08
C ALA A 93 3.18 -10.66 -16.11
N LEU A 94 3.47 -9.81 -15.13
CA LEU A 94 4.52 -10.09 -14.13
C LEU A 94 4.26 -11.39 -13.35
N PHE A 95 3.04 -11.65 -12.90
CA PHE A 95 2.73 -12.90 -12.18
C PHE A 95 2.83 -14.15 -13.09
N SER A 96 2.43 -14.03 -14.35
CA SER A 96 2.61 -15.09 -15.35
C SER A 96 4.11 -15.41 -15.53
N LEU A 97 4.94 -14.38 -15.65
CA LEU A 97 6.39 -14.49 -15.73
C LEU A 97 7.00 -15.14 -14.47
N GLN A 98 6.55 -14.74 -13.27
CA GLN A 98 7.01 -15.34 -12.02
C GLN A 98 6.66 -16.84 -11.92
N ARG A 99 5.49 -17.23 -12.41
CA ARG A 99 5.10 -18.64 -12.48
C ARG A 99 5.98 -19.42 -13.46
N GLN A 100 6.28 -18.85 -14.63
CA GLN A 100 7.19 -19.46 -15.62
C GLN A 100 8.60 -19.65 -15.04
N LEU A 101 9.11 -18.68 -14.27
CA LEU A 101 10.37 -18.82 -13.54
C LEU A 101 10.33 -19.97 -12.52
N GLY A 102 9.21 -20.16 -11.82
CA GLY A 102 9.02 -21.31 -10.93
C GLY A 102 9.12 -22.66 -11.65
N HIS A 103 8.50 -22.77 -12.83
CA HIS A 103 8.59 -23.98 -13.66
C HIS A 103 10.03 -24.25 -14.13
N ILE A 104 10.74 -23.21 -14.55
CA ILE A 104 12.14 -23.29 -14.94
C ILE A 104 13.02 -23.78 -13.77
N GLY A 105 12.82 -23.24 -12.57
CA GLY A 105 13.55 -23.66 -11.37
C GLY A 105 13.33 -25.13 -11.04
N ASN A 106 12.09 -25.62 -11.16
CA ASN A 106 11.78 -27.04 -11.00
C ASN A 106 12.50 -27.92 -12.03
N ASN A 107 12.52 -27.52 -13.30
CA ASN A 107 13.21 -28.29 -14.34
C ASN A 107 14.72 -28.34 -14.11
N LEU A 108 15.33 -27.24 -13.66
CA LEU A 108 16.75 -27.23 -13.29
C LEU A 108 17.02 -28.17 -12.11
N ASN A 109 16.13 -28.19 -11.12
CA ASN A 109 16.25 -29.10 -9.98
C ASN A 109 16.16 -30.57 -10.41
N GLN A 110 15.29 -30.89 -11.37
CA GLN A 110 15.18 -32.23 -11.96
C GLN A 110 16.44 -32.64 -12.72
N VAL A 111 17.03 -31.73 -13.50
CA VAL A 111 18.30 -31.94 -14.19
C VAL A 111 19.44 -32.20 -13.19
N ALA A 112 19.55 -31.37 -12.16
CA ALA A 112 20.57 -31.54 -11.12
C ALA A 112 20.44 -32.92 -10.46
N HIS A 113 19.22 -33.34 -10.17
CA HIS A 113 18.96 -34.67 -9.63
C HIS A 113 19.36 -35.80 -10.62
N ALA A 114 19.04 -35.66 -11.91
CA ALA A 114 19.39 -36.65 -12.93
C ALA A 114 20.92 -36.79 -13.09
N LEU A 115 21.64 -35.67 -13.12
CA LEU A 115 23.10 -35.64 -13.18
C LEU A 115 23.73 -36.25 -11.92
N ASN A 116 23.19 -35.94 -10.74
CA ASN A 116 23.64 -36.55 -9.48
C ASN A 116 23.38 -38.06 -9.44
N SER A 117 22.40 -38.57 -10.20
CA SER A 117 22.16 -40.00 -10.38
C SER A 117 22.96 -40.65 -11.51
N GLY A 118 23.88 -39.91 -12.15
CA GLY A 118 24.73 -40.41 -13.25
C GLY A 118 24.03 -40.49 -14.61
N VAL A 119 22.85 -39.89 -14.76
CA VAL A 119 22.07 -39.87 -16.00
C VAL A 119 22.20 -38.50 -16.66
N TYR A 120 22.60 -38.46 -17.93
CA TYR A 120 22.72 -37.21 -18.70
C TYR A 120 21.46 -36.99 -19.56
N PRO A 121 20.60 -36.00 -19.24
CA PRO A 121 19.36 -35.79 -19.98
C PRO A 121 19.63 -35.22 -21.38
N THR A 122 19.07 -35.83 -22.42
CA THR A 122 19.09 -35.31 -23.79
C THR A 122 18.37 -33.96 -23.88
N GLY A 123 19.00 -32.95 -24.49
CA GLY A 123 18.41 -31.61 -24.67
C GLY A 123 18.68 -30.62 -23.53
N LEU A 124 19.57 -30.97 -22.59
CA LEU A 124 19.95 -30.12 -21.46
C LEU A 124 20.40 -28.71 -21.88
N GLU A 125 21.32 -28.61 -22.83
CA GLU A 125 21.87 -27.34 -23.32
C GLU A 125 20.79 -26.43 -23.95
N ALA A 126 19.85 -27.01 -24.70
CA ALA A 126 18.73 -26.27 -25.27
C ALA A 126 17.81 -25.70 -24.19
N THR A 127 17.58 -26.48 -23.13
CA THR A 127 16.74 -26.08 -21.99
C THR A 127 17.41 -24.99 -21.17
N LEU A 128 18.72 -25.10 -20.93
CA LEU A 128 19.52 -24.07 -20.24
C LEU A 128 19.58 -22.77 -21.04
N THR A 129 19.69 -22.86 -22.37
CA THR A 129 19.71 -21.70 -23.27
C THR A 129 18.36 -20.97 -23.26
N ALA A 130 17.25 -21.71 -23.41
CA ALA A 130 15.91 -21.13 -23.36
C ALA A 130 15.63 -20.46 -22.00
N THR A 131 16.07 -21.10 -20.91
CA THR A 131 15.99 -20.56 -19.54
C THR A 131 16.75 -19.24 -19.40
N ARG A 132 17.99 -19.19 -19.89
CA ARG A 132 18.82 -17.97 -19.84
C ARG A 132 18.20 -16.85 -20.67
N GLN A 133 17.69 -17.15 -21.85
CA GLN A 133 17.02 -16.16 -22.72
C GLN A 133 15.75 -15.58 -22.08
N ALA A 134 14.95 -16.42 -21.42
CA ALA A 134 13.78 -15.98 -20.68
C ALA A 134 14.17 -15.06 -19.51
N ALA A 135 15.16 -15.44 -18.70
CA ALA A 135 15.64 -14.63 -17.58
C ALA A 135 16.18 -13.26 -18.03
N GLU A 136 16.88 -13.20 -19.17
CA GLU A 136 17.39 -11.95 -19.73
C GLU A 136 16.27 -11.06 -20.28
N GLY A 137 15.24 -11.67 -20.89
CA GLY A 137 14.03 -10.96 -21.31
C GLY A 137 13.32 -10.28 -20.14
N ILE A 138 13.17 -11.01 -19.02
CA ILE A 138 12.57 -10.48 -17.79
C ILE A 138 13.40 -9.33 -17.23
N ARG A 139 14.73 -9.48 -17.16
CA ARG A 139 15.63 -8.44 -16.66
C ARG A 139 15.55 -7.15 -17.48
N ARG A 140 15.49 -7.26 -18.81
CA ARG A 140 15.32 -6.11 -19.72
C ARG A 140 13.97 -5.42 -19.52
N LEU A 141 12.90 -6.19 -19.35
CA LEU A 141 11.57 -5.64 -19.10
C LEU A 141 11.52 -4.89 -17.77
N THR A 142 12.03 -5.49 -16.70
CA THR A 142 12.13 -4.85 -15.38
C THR A 142 12.97 -3.58 -15.46
N ALA A 143 14.13 -3.61 -16.14
CA ALA A 143 14.97 -2.43 -16.33
C ALA A 143 14.26 -1.30 -17.09
N ARG A 144 13.40 -1.63 -18.06
CA ARG A 144 12.56 -0.64 -18.77
C ARG A 144 11.49 -0.04 -17.86
N MET A 145 10.97 -0.81 -16.89
CA MET A 145 9.95 -0.35 -15.95
C MET A 145 10.53 0.48 -14.78
N THR A 146 11.80 0.26 -14.41
CA THR A 146 12.48 0.97 -13.32
C THR A 146 13.47 2.04 -13.79
N GLY A 147 13.69 2.17 -15.10
CA GLY A 147 14.56 3.20 -15.67
C GLY A 147 13.95 4.61 -15.58
N PRO A 148 14.77 5.68 -15.54
CA PRO A 148 14.32 7.07 -15.29
C PRO A 148 13.42 7.70 -16.37
N GLU A 149 13.00 6.97 -17.38
CA GLU A 149 12.17 7.44 -18.50
C GLU A 149 10.66 7.28 -18.22
N ALA A 150 10.24 7.56 -16.99
CA ALA A 150 8.83 7.79 -16.62
C ALA A 150 8.59 9.26 -16.22
N GLY A 151 9.50 10.17 -16.60
CA GLY A 151 9.24 11.60 -16.67
C GLY A 151 8.52 11.91 -17.98
N GLY A 152 7.21 12.19 -17.90
CA GLY A 152 6.41 12.60 -19.05
C GLY A 152 7.01 13.80 -19.80
N PRO A 153 6.68 13.99 -21.09
CA PRO A 153 7.25 15.05 -21.89
C PRO A 153 6.88 16.42 -21.29
N ALA A 154 7.89 17.24 -21.04
CA ALA A 154 7.70 18.67 -20.89
C ALA A 154 7.23 19.23 -22.24
N ARG A 155 5.96 19.62 -22.34
CA ARG A 155 5.47 20.81 -23.05
C ARG A 155 3.98 21.01 -22.85
#